data_AF-A0A9Q1DNS0-F1
#
_entry.id   AF-A0A9Q1DNS0-F1
#
_cell.length_a   1.000
_cell.length_b   1.000
_cell.length_c   1.000
_cell.angle_alpha   90.00
_cell.angle_beta   90.00
_cell.angle_gamma   90.00
#
_symmetry.space_group_name_H-M   'P 1'
#
loop_
_entity.id
_entity.type
_entity.pdbx_description
1 polymer ?
#
loop_
_entity_poly.entity_id
_entity_poly.type
_entity_poly.pdbx_seq_one_letter_code
_entity_poly.pdbx_strand_id
1 'polypeptide(L)'
;HSLLRLAEAAFRIHVNISTVKILRSLNEGYLIDVRGKTELKGKGIEETYWLVGKTNFSKPLPKPPEIKPGDNWQEMVTEEIKSIFRKANRQVDRPKI
;
A
#
# COMPACT_ATOMS: atom_id res chain seq x y z
N HIS A 1 6.02 -26.60 -4.15
CA HIS A 1 5.88 -25.67 -3.01
C HIS A 1 6.34 -24.22 -3.31
N SER A 2 6.67 -23.87 -4.56
CA SER A 2 7.39 -22.61 -4.88
C SER A 2 6.56 -21.55 -5.62
N LEU A 3 5.32 -21.86 -6.03
CA LEU A 3 4.46 -20.95 -6.79
C LEU A 3 3.45 -20.18 -5.90
N LEU A 4 3.15 -20.68 -4.70
CA LEU A 4 2.21 -20.03 -3.78
C LEU A 4 2.77 -18.71 -3.18
N ARG A 5 4.11 -18.60 -3.03
CA ARG A 5 4.76 -17.38 -2.52
C ARG A 5 4.78 -16.20 -3.50
N LEU A 6 4.67 -16.45 -4.81
CA LEU A 6 4.70 -15.38 -5.81
C LEU A 6 3.34 -14.71 -5.98
N ALA A 7 2.25 -15.46 -5.81
CA ALA A 7 0.89 -14.92 -5.90
C ALA A 7 0.52 -14.04 -4.68
N GLU A 8 1.10 -14.30 -3.51
CA GLU A 8 0.86 -13.49 -2.29
C GLU A 8 1.54 -12.12 -2.29
N ALA A 9 2.48 -11.85 -3.20
CA ALA A 9 3.19 -10.58 -3.26
C ALA A 9 2.39 -9.49 -4.00
N ALA A 10 1.46 -9.89 -4.88
CA ALA A 10 0.50 -8.95 -5.46
C ALA A 10 -0.45 -8.46 -4.34
N PHE A 11 -0.67 -7.15 -4.27
CA PHE A 11 -1.58 -6.50 -3.31
C PHE A 11 -1.11 -6.39 -1.84
N ARG A 12 0.18 -6.58 -1.54
CA ARG A 12 0.74 -6.29 -0.20
C ARG A 12 1.57 -5.01 -0.19
N ILE A 13 1.50 -4.28 0.93
CA ILE A 13 2.25 -3.02 1.11
C ILE A 13 3.59 -3.34 1.79
N HIS A 14 4.69 -3.01 1.11
CA HIS A 14 6.03 -3.10 1.67
C HIS A 14 6.37 -1.80 2.41
N VAL A 15 6.99 -1.93 3.58
CA VAL A 15 7.48 -0.78 4.35
C VAL A 15 8.88 -1.04 4.89
N ASN A 16 9.66 0.02 5.07
CA ASN A 16 11.00 -0.05 5.69
C ASN A 16 10.89 0.10 7.23
N ILE A 17 12.01 -0.07 7.92
CA ILE A 17 12.07 0.05 9.38
C ILE A 17 11.71 1.44 9.91
N SER A 18 12.02 2.53 9.21
CA SER A 18 11.67 3.87 9.67
C SER A 18 10.15 4.10 9.63
N THR A 19 9.48 3.62 8.59
CA THR A 19 8.02 3.61 8.49
C THR A 19 7.40 2.71 9.57
N VAL A 20 7.95 1.53 9.84
CA VAL A 20 7.46 0.65 10.93
C VAL A 20 7.52 1.36 12.28
N LYS A 21 8.61 2.08 12.57
CA LYS A 21 8.75 2.85 13.83
C LYS A 21 7.64 3.89 13.97
N ILE A 22 7.35 4.64 12.90
CA ILE A 22 6.27 5.62 12.87
C ILE A 22 4.90 4.94 13.08
N LEU A 23 4.60 3.87 12.34
CA LEU A 23 3.32 3.16 12.46
C LEU A 23 3.10 2.59 13.87
N ARG A 24 4.16 2.09 14.51
CA ARG A 24 4.09 1.64 15.91
C ARG A 24 3.91 2.81 16.88
N SER A 25 4.58 3.94 16.68
CA SER A 25 4.44 5.11 17.57
C SER A 25 3.06 5.76 17.52
N LEU A 26 2.33 5.61 16.41
CA LEU A 26 0.93 6.07 16.30
C LEU A 26 -0.02 5.29 17.22
N ASN A 27 0.35 4.07 17.64
CA ASN A 27 -0.47 3.18 18.49
C ASN A 27 -1.92 2.97 17.98
N GLU A 28 -2.12 3.02 16.66
CA GLU A 28 -3.44 2.81 16.02
C GLU A 28 -3.74 1.34 15.68
N GLY A 29 -2.88 0.42 16.13
CA GLY A 29 -3.05 -1.02 15.98
C GLY A 29 -2.72 -1.56 14.57
N TYR A 30 -1.75 -0.97 13.88
CA TYR A 30 -1.23 -1.52 12.63
C TYR A 30 -0.52 -2.87 12.87
N LEU A 31 -0.79 -3.84 12.00
CA LEU A 31 -0.23 -5.19 12.03
C LEU A 31 0.91 -5.30 11.03
N ILE A 32 2.09 -5.71 11.50
CA ILE A 32 3.34 -5.72 10.73
C ILE A 32 4.00 -7.11 10.83
N ASP A 33 4.31 -7.70 9.67
CA ASP A 33 5.07 -8.95 9.58
C ASP A 33 6.45 -8.73 8.96
N VAL A 34 7.43 -9.53 9.37
CA VAL A 34 8.76 -9.52 8.76
C VAL A 34 8.67 -10.14 7.37
N ARG A 35 9.09 -9.38 6.35
CA ARG A 35 9.23 -9.90 4.98
C ARG A 35 10.58 -10.59 4.79
N GLY A 36 11.62 -10.00 5.37
CA GLY A 36 13.00 -10.46 5.27
C GLY A 36 13.92 -9.38 4.71
N LYS A 37 15.19 -9.76 4.53
CA LYS A 37 16.25 -8.87 4.06
C LYS A 37 16.19 -8.69 2.54
N THR A 38 16.47 -7.50 2.05
CA THR A 38 16.53 -7.17 0.63
C THR A 38 17.74 -6.28 0.38
N GLU A 39 18.50 -6.63 -0.65
CA GLU A 39 19.62 -5.82 -1.10
C GLU A 39 19.09 -4.68 -1.99
N LEU A 40 19.38 -3.45 -1.59
CA LEU A 40 19.07 -2.25 -2.34
C LEU A 40 20.36 -1.69 -2.93
N LYS A 41 20.37 -1.50 -4.25
CA LYS A 41 21.52 -0.90 -4.94
C LYS A 41 21.85 0.45 -4.31
N GLY A 42 23.10 0.62 -3.89
CA GLY A 42 23.60 1.86 -3.27
C GLY A 42 23.26 2.08 -1.80
N LYS A 43 22.49 1.19 -1.17
CA LYS A 43 22.16 1.25 0.28
C LYS A 43 22.58 0.02 1.07
N GLY A 44 22.86 -1.10 0.41
CA GLY A 44 23.20 -2.37 1.05
C GLY A 44 21.95 -3.17 1.41
N ILE A 45 22.08 -4.08 2.37
CA ILE A 45 21.02 -5.01 2.77
C ILE A 45 20.15 -4.35 3.85
N GLU A 46 18.87 -4.15 3.55
CA GLU A 46 17.87 -3.66 4.51
C GLU A 46 16.83 -4.73 4.84
N GLU A 47 16.41 -4.79 6.11
CA GLU A 47 15.24 -5.58 6.49
C GLU A 47 13.95 -4.84 6.08
N THR A 48 13.04 -5.59 5.44
CA THR A 48 11.76 -5.08 4.97
C THR A 48 10.61 -5.78 5.67
N TYR A 49 9.47 -5.11 5.73
CA TYR A 49 8.29 -5.59 6.45
C TYR A 49 7.04 -5.46 5.57
N TRP A 50 6.07 -6.32 5.86
CA TRP A 50 4.72 -6.26 5.30
C TRP A 50 3.81 -5.51 6.26
N LEU A 51 3.05 -4.54 5.74
CA LEU A 51 1.86 -4.05 6.42
C LEU A 51 0.69 -4.99 6.07
N VAL A 52 0.28 -5.83 7.02
CA VAL A 52 -0.69 -6.92 6.79
C VAL A 52 -2.10 -6.58 7.25
N GLY A 53 -2.28 -5.51 8.03
CA GLY A 53 -3.60 -5.07 8.46
C GLY A 53 -3.57 -3.97 9.51
N LYS A 54 -4.75 -3.72 10.09
CA LYS A 54 -4.95 -2.79 11.21
C LYS A 54 -6.10 -3.31 12.07
N THR A 55 -5.93 -3.35 13.39
CA THR A 55 -7.02 -3.71 14.30
C THR A 55 -8.19 -2.74 14.13
N ASN A 56 -9.42 -3.27 14.23
CA ASN A 56 -10.66 -2.50 14.01
C ASN A 56 -10.80 -1.92 12.59
N PHE A 57 -10.00 -2.37 11.63
CA PHE A 57 -10.20 -2.12 10.21
C PHE A 57 -10.85 -3.36 9.57
N SER A 58 -12.18 -3.42 9.65
CA SER A 58 -13.00 -4.50 9.08
C SER A 58 -13.68 -4.11 7.76
N LYS A 59 -13.28 -2.96 7.17
CA LYS A 59 -13.82 -2.55 5.87
C LYS A 59 -13.51 -3.65 4.86
N PRO A 60 -14.51 -4.18 4.13
CA PRO A 60 -14.26 -5.17 3.11
C PRO A 60 -13.35 -4.57 2.04
N LEU A 61 -12.50 -5.40 1.44
CA LEU A 61 -11.74 -4.97 0.28
C LEU A 61 -12.72 -4.45 -0.79
N PRO A 62 -12.42 -3.32 -1.45
CA PRO A 62 -13.25 -2.85 -2.53
C PRO A 62 -13.30 -3.94 -3.61
N LYS A 63 -14.49 -4.15 -4.19
CA LYS A 63 -14.59 -5.01 -5.37
C LYS A 63 -13.65 -4.43 -6.44
N PRO A 64 -12.78 -5.24 -7.06
CA PRO A 64 -11.98 -4.75 -8.17
C PRO A 64 -12.89 -4.09 -9.20
N PRO A 65 -12.50 -2.93 -9.75
CA PRO A 65 -13.27 -2.30 -10.81
C PRO A 65 -13.41 -3.29 -11.97
N GLU A 66 -14.60 -3.39 -12.55
CA GLU A 66 -14.82 -4.18 -13.76
C GLU A 66 -14.14 -3.46 -14.94
N ILE A 67 -12.94 -3.92 -15.31
CA ILE A 67 -12.18 -3.37 -16.43
C ILE A 67 -12.54 -4.17 -17.67
N LYS A 68 -13.18 -3.53 -18.66
CA LYS A 68 -13.42 -4.13 -19.97
C LYS A 68 -12.22 -3.85 -20.89
N PRO A 69 -11.95 -4.73 -21.86
CA PRO A 69 -10.95 -4.45 -22.89
C PRO A 69 -11.28 -3.13 -23.61
N GLY A 70 -10.34 -2.18 -23.61
CA GLY A 70 -10.52 -0.85 -24.19
C GLY A 70 -10.80 0.27 -23.18
N ASP A 71 -11.04 -0.05 -21.90
CA ASP A 71 -11.24 0.95 -20.87
C ASP A 71 -9.94 1.68 -20.51
N ASN A 72 -10.01 3.01 -20.36
CA ASN A 72 -8.91 3.82 -19.86
C ASN A 72 -8.79 3.72 -18.34
N TRP A 73 -8.25 2.60 -17.86
CA TRP A 73 -8.19 2.30 -16.43
C TRP A 73 -7.36 3.31 -15.62
N GLN A 74 -6.37 3.94 -16.23
CA GLN A 74 -5.56 4.97 -15.57
C GLN A 74 -6.40 6.17 -15.18
N GLU A 75 -7.30 6.62 -16.05
CA GLU A 75 -8.18 7.75 -15.80
C GLU A 75 -9.24 7.40 -14.75
N MET A 76 -9.82 6.20 -14.83
CA MET A 76 -10.79 5.70 -13.85
C MET A 76 -10.21 5.66 -12.43
N VAL A 77 -9.02 5.08 -12.26
CA VAL A 77 -8.33 5.01 -10.96
C VAL A 77 -7.96 6.42 -10.47
N THR A 78 -7.52 7.29 -11.37
CA THR A 78 -7.14 8.67 -11.02
C THR A 78 -8.32 9.47 -10.48
N GLU A 79 -9.50 9.37 -11.11
CA GLU A 79 -10.70 10.08 -10.65
C GLU A 79 -11.24 9.51 -9.33
N GLU A 80 -11.16 8.19 -9.13
CA GLU A 80 -11.52 7.56 -7.85
C GLU A 80 -10.64 8.08 -6.71
N ILE A 81 -9.32 8.12 -6.90
CA ILE A 81 -8.36 8.64 -5.94
C ILE A 81 -8.66 10.12 -5.62
N LYS A 82 -8.85 10.96 -6.65
CA LYS A 82 -9.22 12.38 -6.45
C LYS A 82 -10.52 12.53 -5.65
N SER A 83 -11.53 11.71 -5.95
CA SER A 83 -12.81 11.71 -5.24
C SER A 83 -12.66 11.37 -3.75
N ILE A 84 -11.84 10.36 -3.43
CA ILE A 84 -11.53 9.97 -2.05
C ILE A 84 -10.83 11.12 -1.32
N PHE A 85 -9.83 11.76 -1.94
CA PHE A 85 -9.14 12.91 -1.32
C PHE A 85 -10.08 14.11 -1.09
N ARG A 86 -10.94 14.44 -2.06
CA ARG A 86 -11.97 15.48 -1.93
C ARG A 86 -12.89 15.20 -0.73
N LYS A 87 -13.40 13.97 -0.60
CA LYS A 87 -14.28 13.57 0.52
C LYS A 87 -13.56 13.58 1.87
N ALA A 88 -12.24 13.36 1.89
CA ALA A 88 -11.44 13.37 3.10
C ALA A 88 -11.02 14.79 3.57
N ASN A 89 -11.46 15.86 2.90
CA ASN A 89 -11.06 17.26 3.16
C ASN A 89 -9.53 17.48 3.20
N ARG A 90 -8.74 16.62 2.55
CA ARG A 90 -7.30 16.82 2.37
C ARG A 90 -7.09 17.61 1.08
N GLN A 91 -6.64 18.87 1.19
CA GLN A 91 -6.16 19.62 0.03
C GLN A 91 -4.97 18.87 -0.59
N VAL A 92 -5.19 18.27 -1.76
CA VAL A 92 -4.13 17.81 -2.66
C VAL A 92 -3.83 18.93 -3.65
N ASP A 93 -3.32 20.05 -3.14
CA ASP A 93 -2.63 21.08 -3.94
C ASP A 93 -1.12 20.85 -3.75
N ARG A 94 -0.23 20.83 -4.74
CA ARG A 94 -0.20 21.41 -6.10
C ARG A 94 0.88 20.66 -6.90
N PRO A 95 0.88 20.71 -8.25
CA PRO A 95 2.10 20.41 -9.01
C PRO A 95 3.17 21.43 -8.63
N LYS A 96 4.39 20.96 -8.30
CA LYS A 96 5.55 21.85 -8.31
C LYS A 96 5.90 22.11 -9.77
N ILE A 97 6.02 23.40 -10.09
CA ILE A 97 6.55 23.96 -11.34
C ILE A 97 7.92 23.32 -11.64
#